data_AF-R7XV81-F1
#
_entry.id   AF-R7XV81-F1
#
_cell.length_a   1.000
_cell.length_b   1.000
_cell.length_c   1.000
_cell.angle_alpha   90.00
_cell.angle_beta   90.00
_cell.angle_gamma   90.00
#
_symmetry.space_group_name_H-M   'P 1'
#
loop_
_entity.id
_entity.type
_entity.pdbx_description
1 polymer ?
#
loop_
_entity_poly.entity_id
_entity_poly.type
_entity_poly.pdbx_seq_one_letter_code
_entity_poly.pdbx_strand_id
1 'polypeptide(L)'
;MLLAVIAAQVAVPAVALGLAPAPFGFQMYAGTGWTQVEVTRHDGSTMQIHPTGLVANYRAEIDWTRRLPERICESDSAIAAVTVRRWREDRTLTCP
;
A
#
# COMPACT_ATOMS: atom_id res chain seq x y z
N MET A 1 34.63 -10.64 -27.84
CA MET A 1 34.19 -9.59 -26.88
C MET A 1 32.95 -8.85 -27.39
N LEU A 2 32.97 -8.30 -28.61
CA LEU A 2 31.80 -7.61 -29.21
C LEU A 2 30.52 -8.47 -29.26
N LEU A 3 30.64 -9.73 -29.69
CA LEU A 3 29.50 -10.66 -29.78
C LEU A 3 28.84 -10.93 -28.42
N ALA A 4 29.62 -10.96 -27.33
CA ALA A 4 29.07 -11.14 -25.99
C ALA A 4 28.28 -9.91 -25.53
N VAL A 5 28.75 -8.72 -25.90
CA VAL A 5 28.03 -7.45 -25.62
C VAL A 5 26.71 -7.40 -26.39
N ILE A 6 26.72 -7.77 -27.67
CA ILE A 6 25.51 -7.82 -28.50
C ILE A 6 24.52 -8.84 -27.94
N ALA A 7 24.99 -10.03 -27.55
CA ALA A 7 24.14 -11.05 -26.94
C ALA A 7 23.52 -10.57 -25.62
N ALA A 8 24.29 -9.88 -24.76
CA ALA A 8 23.77 -9.33 -23.51
C ALA A 8 22.71 -8.25 -23.74
N GLN A 9 22.87 -7.41 -24.76
CA GLN A 9 21.91 -6.35 -25.08
C GLN A 9 20.54 -6.88 -25.52
N VAL A 10 20.47 -8.10 -26.07
CA VAL A 10 19.20 -8.74 -26.46
C VAL A 10 18.66 -9.63 -25.34
N ALA A 11 19.52 -10.40 -24.69
CA ALA A 11 19.11 -11.36 -23.65
C ALA A 11 18.54 -10.66 -22.41
N VAL A 12 19.15 -9.56 -21.96
CA VAL A 12 18.70 -8.84 -20.76
C VAL A 12 17.27 -8.29 -20.88
N PRO A 13 16.90 -7.53 -21.93
CA PRO A 13 15.52 -7.07 -22.08
C PRO A 13 14.53 -8.20 -22.39
N ALA A 14 14.95 -9.26 -23.10
CA ALA A 14 14.10 -10.42 -23.35
C ALA A 14 13.71 -11.14 -22.06
N VAL A 15 14.66 -11.29 -21.13
CA VAL A 15 14.39 -11.84 -19.78
C VAL A 15 13.53 -10.87 -18.97
N ALA A 16 13.82 -9.56 -19.02
CA ALA A 16 13.04 -8.56 -18.31
C ALA A 16 11.56 -8.50 -18.75
N LEU A 17 11.29 -8.70 -20.05
CA LEU A 17 9.92 -8.74 -20.59
C LEU A 17 9.10 -9.95 -20.10
N GLY A 18 9.76 -11.04 -19.71
CA GLY A 18 9.10 -12.22 -19.15
C GLY A 18 8.83 -12.14 -17.65
N LEU A 19 9.41 -11.16 -16.95
CA LEU A 19 9.18 -10.94 -15.53
C LEU A 19 7.91 -10.11 -15.33
N ALA A 20 7.11 -10.48 -14.33
CA ALA A 20 5.97 -9.67 -13.93
C ALA A 20 6.46 -8.25 -13.57
N PRO A 21 5.72 -7.19 -13.94
CA PRO A 21 6.11 -5.82 -13.66
C PRO A 21 6.32 -5.66 -12.14
N ALA A 22 7.57 -5.46 -11.75
CA ALA A 22 7.91 -5.18 -10.37
C ALA A 22 7.62 -3.70 -10.09
N PRO A 23 7.03 -3.36 -8.93
CA PRO A 23 6.71 -1.99 -8.59
C PRO A 23 8.00 -1.22 -8.26
N PHE A 24 8.66 -0.69 -9.28
CA PHE A 24 9.86 0.12 -9.13
C PHE A 24 9.56 1.60 -9.43
N GLY A 25 9.68 2.43 -8.40
CA GLY A 25 9.97 3.86 -8.54
C GLY A 25 8.78 4.81 -8.53
N PHE A 26 9.05 6.03 -8.03
CA PHE A 26 8.15 7.12 -7.67
C PHE A 26 7.12 7.58 -8.73
N GLN A 27 7.11 7.03 -9.95
CA GLN A 27 6.09 7.31 -10.97
C GLN A 27 4.91 6.31 -10.95
N MET A 28 4.96 5.28 -10.09
CA MET A 28 3.91 4.28 -9.93
C MET A 28 2.87 4.59 -8.84
N TYR A 29 2.90 5.75 -8.18
CA TYR A 29 1.87 6.12 -7.18
C TYR A 29 0.49 6.42 -7.79
N ALA A 30 0.38 6.53 -9.12
CA ALA A 30 -0.91 6.50 -9.79
C ALA A 30 -1.51 5.07 -9.83
N GLY A 31 -0.67 4.04 -9.62
CA GLY A 31 -1.04 2.62 -9.61
C GLY A 31 -1.17 2.00 -8.21
N THR A 32 -0.77 2.70 -7.14
CA THR A 32 -1.25 2.36 -5.80
C THR A 32 -2.73 2.68 -5.76
N GLY A 33 -3.54 1.68 -6.13
CA GLY A 33 -4.98 1.77 -6.08
C GLY A 33 -5.45 2.41 -4.78
N TRP A 34 -6.51 3.19 -4.90
CA TRP A 34 -7.13 3.94 -3.81
C TRP A 34 -7.06 3.16 -2.48
N THR A 35 -6.60 3.84 -1.42
CA THR A 35 -6.64 3.32 -0.06
C THR A 35 -7.61 4.18 0.71
N GLN A 36 -8.68 3.57 1.20
CA GLN A 36 -9.71 4.24 2.00
C GLN A 36 -9.69 3.66 3.39
N VAL A 37 -9.67 4.53 4.40
CA VAL A 37 -9.71 4.12 5.80
C VAL A 37 -11.05 4.55 6.35
N GLU A 38 -11.81 3.60 6.88
CA GLU A 38 -13.07 3.82 7.55
C GLU A 38 -12.90 3.46 9.03
N VAL A 39 -13.28 4.38 9.90
CA VAL A 39 -13.18 4.23 11.35
C VAL A 39 -14.59 4.21 11.91
N THR A 40 -14.92 3.18 12.66
CA THR A 40 -16.19 3.03 13.37
C THR A 40 -15.93 3.22 14.86
N ARG A 41 -16.64 4.15 15.48
CA ARG A 41 -16.57 4.40 16.92
C ARG A 41 -17.56 3.53 17.70
N HIS A 42 -17.38 3.46 19.03
CA HIS A 42 -18.29 2.74 19.92
C HIS A 42 -19.72 3.30 19.95
N ASP A 43 -19.91 4.57 19.58
CA ASP A 43 -21.22 5.19 19.43
C ASP A 43 -21.95 4.79 18.11
N GLY A 44 -21.31 3.97 17.28
CA GLY A 44 -21.82 3.53 15.98
C GLY A 44 -21.61 4.54 14.86
N SER A 45 -21.01 5.70 15.13
CA SER A 45 -20.65 6.66 14.09
C SER A 45 -19.49 6.14 13.25
N THR A 46 -19.59 6.32 11.92
CA THR A 46 -18.53 6.00 10.97
C THR A 46 -17.93 7.27 10.39
N MET A 47 -16.61 7.30 10.29
CA MET A 47 -15.86 8.39 9.69
C MET A 47 -14.86 7.85 8.68
N GLN A 48 -14.86 8.42 7.48
CA GLN A 48 -13.83 8.12 6.50
C GLN A 48 -12.64 9.07 6.67
N ILE A 49 -11.45 8.48 6.79
CA ILE A 49 -10.19 9.19 6.88
C ILE A 49 -9.47 9.02 5.56
N HIS A 50 -9.14 10.13 4.90
CA HIS A 50 -8.24 10.10 3.77
C HIS A 50 -6.81 9.97 4.29
N PRO A 51 -6.10 8.88 3.96
CA PRO A 51 -4.79 8.60 4.53
C PRO A 51 -3.69 9.50 3.95
N THR A 52 -3.99 10.41 3.02
CA THR A 52 -3.01 11.33 2.39
C THR A 52 -2.14 12.07 3.41
N GLY A 53 -2.68 12.46 4.58
CA GLY A 53 -1.89 13.07 5.67
C GLY A 53 -1.06 12.09 6.49
N LEU A 54 -1.47 10.81 6.58
CA LEU A 54 -0.76 9.75 7.29
C LEU A 54 0.38 9.16 6.45
N VAL A 55 0.16 9.04 5.13
CA VAL A 55 1.06 8.39 4.17
C VAL A 55 2.30 9.23 3.86
N ALA A 56 2.20 10.57 3.92
CA ALA A 56 3.32 11.47 3.65
C ALA A 56 4.55 11.21 4.53
N ASN A 57 4.37 10.59 5.70
CA ASN A 57 5.45 10.26 6.63
C ASN A 57 6.02 8.84 6.49
N TYR A 58 5.40 7.97 5.69
CA TYR A 58 5.85 6.58 5.54
C TYR A 58 6.63 6.39 4.24
N ARG A 59 7.77 5.70 4.34
CA ARG A 59 8.55 5.31 3.16
C ARG A 59 7.72 4.35 2.30
N ALA A 60 7.73 4.59 1.00
CA ALA A 60 7.03 3.79 -0.01
C ALA A 60 7.39 2.30 0.00
N GLU A 61 8.62 2.00 0.43
CA GLU A 61 9.17 0.66 0.51
C GLU A 61 8.58 -0.16 1.68
N ILE A 62 7.84 0.49 2.59
CA ILE A 62 7.21 -0.13 3.74
C ILE A 62 5.70 -0.23 3.50
N ASP A 63 5.13 -1.43 3.59
CA ASP A 63 3.68 -1.67 3.57
C ASP A 63 3.02 -1.13 4.86
N TRP A 64 2.92 0.20 4.97
CA TRP A 64 2.46 0.95 6.15
C TRP A 64 1.02 0.63 6.55
N THR A 65 0.20 0.37 5.55
CA THR A 65 -1.18 -0.12 5.60
C THR A 65 -1.38 -1.42 6.38
N ARG A 66 -0.39 -2.32 6.46
CA ARG A 66 -0.50 -3.53 7.29
C ARG A 66 -0.50 -3.24 8.78
N ARG A 67 0.05 -2.10 9.22
CA ARG A 67 0.09 -1.72 10.64
C ARG A 67 -0.82 -0.55 10.96
N LEU A 68 -1.54 -0.05 9.96
CA LEU A 68 -2.38 1.14 10.07
C LEU A 68 -3.59 0.90 10.99
N PRO A 69 -4.34 -0.22 10.89
CA PRO A 69 -5.46 -0.47 11.80
C PRO A 69 -5.03 -0.49 13.26
N GLU A 70 -3.91 -1.16 13.56
CA GLU A 70 -3.38 -1.28 14.92
C GLU A 70 -2.98 0.09 15.48
N ARG A 71 -2.28 0.91 14.70
CA ARG A 71 -1.90 2.27 15.13
C ARG A 71 -3.09 3.19 15.35
N ILE A 72 -4.15 3.05 14.55
CA ILE A 72 -5.36 3.85 14.72
C ILE A 72 -6.08 3.44 16.02
N CYS A 73 -6.20 2.14 16.30
CA CYS A 73 -6.74 1.66 17.58
C CYS A 73 -5.91 2.11 18.78
N GLU A 74 -4.58 2.17 18.67
CA GLU A 74 -3.71 2.68 19.75
C GLU A 74 -3.84 4.20 19.96
N SER A 75 -4.27 4.94 18.94
CA SER A 75 -4.31 6.41 19.00
C SER A 75 -5.56 6.98 19.66
N ASP A 76 -6.69 6.25 19.62
CA ASP A 76 -7.97 6.72 20.13
C ASP A 76 -8.82 5.54 20.64
N SER A 77 -9.03 5.50 21.95
CA SER A 77 -9.83 4.48 22.63
C SER A 77 -11.34 4.58 22.36
N ALA A 78 -11.81 5.62 21.66
CA ALA A 78 -13.20 5.73 21.24
C ALA A 78 -13.51 4.90 19.97
N ILE A 79 -12.49 4.36 19.33
CA ILE A 79 -12.61 3.59 18.09
C ILE A 79 -12.93 2.13 18.41
N ALA A 80 -14.01 1.61 17.83
CA ALA A 80 -14.42 0.22 17.98
C ALA A 80 -13.87 -0.68 16.86
N ALA A 81 -13.76 -0.15 15.64
CA ALA A 81 -13.22 -0.90 14.50
C ALA A 81 -12.59 0.02 13.46
N VAL A 82 -11.59 -0.50 12.76
CA VAL A 82 -10.92 0.17 11.65
C VAL A 82 -10.95 -0.75 10.44
N THR A 83 -11.47 -0.24 9.32
CA THR A 83 -11.50 -0.93 8.03
C THR A 83 -10.62 -0.20 7.03
N VAL A 84 -9.64 -0.91 6.48
CA VAL A 84 -8.76 -0.41 5.42
C VAL A 84 -9.14 -1.14 4.13
N ARG A 85 -9.68 -0.40 3.17
CA ARG A 85 -10.02 -0.93 1.84
C ARG A 85 -8.94 -0.58 0.83
N ARG A 86 -8.57 -1.57 0.02
CA ARG A 86 -7.64 -1.43 -1.10
C ARG A 86 -8.19 -2.11 -2.35
N TRP A 87 -7.57 -1.83 -3.49
CA TRP A 87 -7.94 -2.32 -4.82
C TRP A 87 -8.25 -3.83 -4.96
N ARG A 88 -7.84 -4.69 -4.03
CA ARG A 88 -8.23 -6.13 -4.00
C ARG A 88 -8.31 -6.73 -2.60
N GLU A 89 -8.21 -5.91 -1.56
CA GLU A 89 -8.06 -6.40 -0.19
C GLU A 89 -8.75 -5.43 0.77
N ASP A 90 -9.74 -5.94 1.47
CA ASP A 90 -10.37 -5.26 2.59
C ASP A 90 -9.90 -5.92 3.87
N ARG A 91 -9.41 -5.11 4.81
CA ARG A 91 -9.00 -5.58 6.12
C ARG A 91 -9.71 -4.78 7.20
N THR A 92 -10.47 -5.47 8.02
CA THR A 92 -11.12 -4.91 9.21
C THR A 92 -10.43 -5.45 10.46
N LEU A 93 -10.16 -4.55 11.40
CA LEU A 93 -9.62 -4.88 12.71
C LEU A 93 -10.53 -4.26 13.78
N THR A 94 -11.00 -5.08 14.71
CA THR A 94 -11.74 -4.63 15.88
C THR A 94 -10.73 -4.16 16.93
N CYS A 95 -10.93 -2.95 17.46
CA CYS A 95 -10.10 -2.41 18.52
C CYS A 95 -10.57 -2.98 19.88
N PRO A 96 -9.64 -3.27 20.80
CA PRO A 96 -9.96 -3.76 22.14
C PRO A 96 -10.59 -2.70 23.04
#